data_AF-A0A1Y3MSE5-F1
#
_entry.id   AF-A0A1Y3MSE5-F1
#
_cell.length_a   1.000
_cell.length_b   1.000
_cell.length_c   1.000
_cell.angle_alpha   90.00
_cell.angle_beta   90.00
_cell.angle_gamma   90.00
#
_symmetry.space_group_name_H-M   'P 1'
#
loop_
_entity.id
_entity.type
_entity.pdbx_description
1 polymer ?
#
loop_
_entity_poly.entity_id
_entity_poly.type
_entity_poly.pdbx_seq_one_letter_code
_entity_poly.pdbx_strand_id
1 'polypeptide(L)'
;DMNKFYDNNFYYPSSAGKGIDIYLVDAGLITYHDDFDSTGRTITCDAFAGLDGLEILTGEERYNCTGVDDIPSHGIVVSSMAGGTIYGTAKKANIHMIAIDFSGGSSLKGFDYIATHAKPNKCVVSLSIGSGSYSKAEEDKLEEMVKAGCILVTAAGNGNMNGCELPGSDDFNAIPGFRKSIVVGGVSPKLYGDGYYRVHNSNYGDCVDIFAPVEVVFPDFSKGSRSAHTATGGTSCSAPIVAGVVATIMSE
;
A
#
# COMPACT_ATOMS: atom_id res chain seq x y z
N ASP A 1 7.67 1.59 -33.03
CA ASP A 1 6.96 2.74 -33.62
C ASP A 1 6.81 3.80 -32.52
N MET A 2 7.82 4.67 -32.35
CA MET A 2 7.94 5.59 -31.19
C MET A 2 7.21 6.94 -31.39
N ASN A 3 6.39 7.05 -32.44
CA ASN A 3 5.60 8.25 -32.75
C ASN A 3 4.14 8.19 -32.26
N LYS A 4 3.81 7.25 -31.34
CA LYS A 4 2.49 7.25 -30.71
C LYS A 4 2.49 8.32 -29.60
N PHE A 5 1.73 9.38 -29.79
CA PHE A 5 1.34 10.27 -28.71
C PHE A 5 0.60 9.46 -27.66
N TYR A 6 1.13 9.42 -26.43
CA TYR A 6 0.38 8.92 -25.28
C TYR A 6 -0.72 9.94 -24.97
N ASP A 7 -1.95 9.46 -24.74
CA ASP A 7 -3.01 10.31 -24.19
C ASP A 7 -2.90 10.36 -22.66
N ASN A 8 -3.80 11.13 -22.04
CA ASN A 8 -3.86 11.26 -20.57
C ASN A 8 -4.89 10.29 -19.96
N ASN A 9 -5.28 9.23 -20.67
CA ASN A 9 -6.27 8.29 -20.19
C ASN A 9 -5.61 7.15 -19.42
N PHE A 10 -6.18 6.80 -18.27
CA PHE A 10 -5.84 5.57 -17.57
C PHE A 10 -6.74 4.44 -18.06
N TYR A 11 -6.17 3.50 -18.82
CA TYR A 11 -6.87 2.31 -19.31
C TYR A 11 -6.68 1.14 -18.35
N TYR A 12 -7.77 0.49 -17.97
CA TYR A 12 -7.77 -0.64 -17.03
C TYR A 12 -8.89 -1.64 -17.37
N PRO A 13 -8.76 -2.92 -16.98
CA PRO A 13 -9.81 -3.92 -17.18
C PRO A 13 -11.14 -3.53 -16.54
N SER A 14 -12.26 -3.90 -17.16
CA SER A 14 -13.59 -3.58 -16.64
C SER A 14 -13.88 -4.22 -15.26
N SER A 15 -13.20 -5.32 -14.93
CA SER A 15 -13.21 -5.98 -13.62
C SER A 15 -12.62 -5.08 -12.54
N ALA A 16 -11.56 -4.33 -12.85
CA ALA A 16 -10.93 -3.32 -11.99
C ALA A 16 -10.67 -3.76 -10.54
N GLY A 17 -10.32 -5.03 -10.33
CA GLY A 17 -10.06 -5.60 -8.99
C GLY A 17 -11.30 -6.13 -8.27
N LYS A 18 -12.47 -6.17 -8.91
CA LYS A 18 -13.72 -6.58 -8.27
C LYS A 18 -13.60 -7.94 -7.58
N GLY A 19 -13.91 -7.95 -6.28
CA GLY A 19 -13.93 -9.16 -5.45
C GLY A 19 -12.56 -9.60 -4.92
N ILE A 20 -11.51 -8.82 -5.16
CA ILE A 20 -10.19 -8.98 -4.53
C ILE A 20 -10.11 -8.07 -3.31
N ASP A 21 -9.62 -8.60 -2.20
CA ASP A 21 -9.40 -7.88 -0.96
C ASP A 21 -7.96 -7.34 -0.96
N ILE A 22 -7.80 -6.01 -0.93
CA ILE A 22 -6.52 -5.35 -0.73
C ILE A 22 -6.44 -4.90 0.73
N TYR A 23 -5.56 -5.54 1.49
CA TYR A 23 -5.23 -5.18 2.86
C TYR A 23 -4.09 -4.16 2.89
N LEU A 24 -4.22 -3.16 3.76
CA LEU A 24 -3.19 -2.16 4.02
C LEU A 24 -2.90 -2.13 5.52
N VAL A 25 -1.63 -2.00 5.89
CA VAL A 25 -1.21 -1.80 7.29
C VAL A 25 -0.52 -0.46 7.36
N ASP A 26 -1.18 0.56 7.92
CA ASP A 26 -0.72 1.95 7.85
C ASP A 26 -1.39 2.82 8.96
N ALA A 27 -1.27 4.14 8.89
CA ALA A 27 -1.72 5.08 9.91
C ALA A 27 -3.24 5.17 10.11
N GLY A 28 -4.06 4.51 9.28
CA GLY A 28 -5.52 4.54 9.34
C GLY A 28 -6.19 5.04 8.06
N LEU A 29 -7.51 5.23 8.10
CA LEU A 29 -8.32 5.56 6.93
C LEU A 29 -9.56 6.36 7.31
N ILE A 30 -9.80 7.43 6.55
CA ILE A 30 -11.06 8.17 6.53
C ILE A 30 -11.69 7.98 5.15
N THR A 31 -12.93 7.53 5.10
CA THR A 31 -13.61 7.14 3.84
C THR A 31 -14.59 8.20 3.31
N TYR A 32 -14.79 9.30 4.04
CA TYR A 32 -15.73 10.36 3.67
C TYR A 32 -15.19 11.32 2.59
N HIS A 33 -14.77 10.76 1.45
CA HIS A 33 -14.27 11.49 0.28
C HIS A 33 -14.77 10.79 -1.00
N ASP A 34 -14.95 11.54 -2.09
CA ASP A 34 -15.55 11.02 -3.33
C ASP A 34 -14.68 9.96 -4.03
N ASP A 35 -13.39 9.93 -3.71
CA ASP A 35 -12.44 8.87 -4.13
C ASP A 35 -12.69 7.52 -3.45
N PHE A 36 -13.47 7.48 -2.36
CA PHE A 36 -13.78 6.26 -1.60
C PHE A 36 -15.26 5.86 -1.73
N ASP A 37 -15.83 6.02 -2.92
CA ASP A 37 -17.16 5.47 -3.22
C ASP A 37 -17.17 3.94 -3.05
N SER A 38 -17.94 3.47 -2.07
CA SER A 38 -18.06 2.06 -1.69
C SER A 38 -19.20 1.33 -2.41
N THR A 39 -19.80 1.93 -3.44
CA THR A 39 -20.88 1.29 -4.20
C THR A 39 -20.43 -0.05 -4.81
N GLY A 40 -20.94 -1.15 -4.26
CA GLY A 40 -20.66 -2.51 -4.75
C GLY A 40 -19.32 -3.12 -4.30
N ARG A 41 -18.66 -2.54 -3.29
CA ARG A 41 -17.38 -3.00 -2.73
C ARG A 41 -17.27 -2.63 -1.24
N THR A 42 -16.28 -3.17 -0.56
CA THR A 42 -15.94 -2.76 0.81
C THR A 42 -14.80 -1.74 0.80
N ILE A 43 -14.92 -0.68 1.59
CA ILE A 43 -13.83 0.24 1.90
C ILE A 43 -13.95 0.55 3.39
N THR A 44 -13.10 -0.07 4.20
CA THR A 44 -13.21 0.00 5.65
C THR A 44 -11.84 -0.05 6.31
N CYS A 45 -11.80 0.45 7.53
CA CYS A 45 -10.81 0.13 8.52
C CYS A 45 -11.33 -0.99 9.41
N ASP A 46 -10.63 -2.11 9.43
CA ASP A 46 -11.13 -3.35 10.02
C ASP A 46 -10.63 -3.56 11.44
N ALA A 47 -9.43 -3.07 11.74
CA ALA A 47 -8.82 -3.18 13.05
C ALA A 47 -7.87 -2.01 13.33
N PHE A 48 -7.68 -1.74 14.62
CA PHE A 48 -6.60 -0.91 15.14
C PHE A 48 -5.65 -1.78 15.97
N ALA A 49 -4.36 -1.69 15.68
CA ALA A 49 -3.31 -2.40 16.39
C ALA A 49 -2.34 -1.39 17.02
N GLY A 50 -2.37 -1.31 18.35
CA GLY A 50 -1.51 -0.42 19.11
C GLY A 50 -0.88 -1.09 20.31
N LEU A 51 -0.28 -0.31 21.21
CA LEU A 51 0.38 -0.82 22.43
C LEU A 51 -0.50 -1.79 23.24
N ASP A 52 -1.77 -1.45 23.44
CA ASP A 52 -2.71 -2.20 24.28
C ASP A 52 -3.23 -3.50 23.64
N GLY A 53 -2.96 -3.73 22.36
CA GLY A 53 -3.38 -4.94 21.67
C GLY A 53 -3.92 -4.67 20.27
N LEU A 54 -4.76 -5.58 19.80
CA LEU A 54 -5.51 -5.44 18.55
C LEU A 54 -6.99 -5.35 18.87
N GLU A 55 -7.62 -4.30 18.37
CA GLU A 55 -9.04 -4.02 18.48
C GLU A 55 -9.71 -4.18 17.12
N ILE A 56 -10.80 -4.95 17.06
CA ILE A 56 -11.63 -5.07 15.86
C ILE A 56 -12.61 -3.91 15.82
N LEU A 57 -12.52 -3.08 14.78
CA LEU A 57 -13.38 -1.92 14.64
C LEU A 57 -14.76 -2.34 14.12
N THR A 58 -15.80 -1.73 14.68
CA THR A 58 -17.19 -2.02 14.31
C THR A 58 -18.01 -0.73 14.16
N GLY A 59 -19.15 -0.80 13.47
CA GLY A 59 -20.01 0.37 13.28
C GLY A 59 -19.32 1.51 12.52
N GLU A 60 -19.50 2.74 13.01
CA GLU A 60 -19.02 3.98 12.39
C GLU A 60 -17.49 4.12 12.41
N GLU A 61 -16.80 3.52 13.38
CA GLU A 61 -15.33 3.59 13.55
C GLU A 61 -14.60 3.00 12.35
N ARG A 62 -15.24 2.07 11.62
CA ARG A 62 -14.68 1.48 10.40
C ARG A 62 -14.51 2.48 9.25
N TYR A 63 -15.15 3.64 9.32
CA TYR A 63 -15.10 4.65 8.25
C TYR A 63 -14.21 5.84 8.59
N ASN A 64 -13.75 5.91 9.84
CA ASN A 64 -12.83 6.91 10.37
C ASN A 64 -12.01 6.30 11.50
N CYS A 65 -10.86 5.74 11.16
CA CYS A 65 -9.91 5.20 12.11
C CYS A 65 -8.55 5.89 11.96
N THR A 66 -7.85 6.07 13.08
CA THR A 66 -6.57 6.75 13.14
C THR A 66 -5.65 6.01 14.10
N GLY A 67 -4.43 5.74 13.68
CA GLY A 67 -3.42 5.10 14.52
C GLY A 67 -2.46 6.06 15.22
N VAL A 68 -2.23 7.25 14.65
CA VAL A 68 -1.25 8.23 15.17
C VAL A 68 -1.84 9.63 15.19
N ASP A 69 -2.17 10.16 14.00
CA ASP A 69 -2.62 11.53 13.82
C ASP A 69 -4.14 11.60 13.65
N ASP A 70 -4.74 12.73 14.02
CA ASP A 70 -6.18 13.01 13.80
C ASP A 70 -6.60 12.85 12.32
N ILE A 71 -5.66 13.06 11.39
CA ILE A 71 -5.84 12.82 9.96
C ILE A 71 -4.76 11.83 9.50
N PRO A 72 -5.12 10.58 9.15
CA PRO A 72 -4.17 9.53 8.80
C PRO A 72 -3.74 9.67 7.33
N SER A 73 -3.10 10.79 6.98
CA SER A 73 -2.82 11.18 5.58
C SER A 73 -2.03 10.11 4.81
N HIS A 74 -1.09 9.44 5.46
CA HIS A 74 -0.30 8.36 4.85
C HIS A 74 -1.19 7.15 4.53
N GLY A 75 -2.03 6.72 5.47
CA GLY A 75 -2.97 5.62 5.25
C GLY A 75 -4.04 5.92 4.19
N ILE A 76 -4.44 7.19 4.07
CA ILE A 76 -5.34 7.69 3.02
C ILE A 76 -4.67 7.61 1.64
N VAL A 77 -3.42 8.09 1.48
CA VAL A 77 -2.76 8.03 0.16
C VAL A 77 -2.55 6.59 -0.30
N VAL A 78 -2.14 5.68 0.58
CA VAL A 78 -1.91 4.28 0.19
C VAL A 78 -3.20 3.57 -0.18
N SER A 79 -4.30 3.84 0.53
CA SER A 79 -5.62 3.29 0.22
C SER A 79 -6.16 3.85 -1.10
N SER A 80 -5.98 5.16 -1.32
CA SER A 80 -6.38 5.86 -2.54
C SER A 80 -5.64 5.30 -3.76
N MET A 81 -4.32 5.13 -3.70
CA MET A 81 -3.54 4.61 -4.83
C MET A 81 -3.86 3.16 -5.16
N ALA A 82 -4.12 2.34 -4.14
CA ALA A 82 -4.48 0.94 -4.34
C ALA A 82 -5.85 0.79 -5.00
N GLY A 83 -6.87 1.50 -4.50
CA GLY A 83 -8.24 1.24 -4.91
C GLY A 83 -9.19 2.42 -4.85
N GLY A 84 -8.74 3.67 -4.77
CA GLY A 84 -9.59 4.84 -4.95
C GLY A 84 -10.31 4.83 -6.30
N THR A 85 -11.55 5.32 -6.35
CA THR A 85 -12.37 5.34 -7.58
C THR A 85 -11.88 6.41 -8.56
N ILE A 86 -11.29 7.50 -8.07
CA ILE A 86 -10.75 8.61 -8.86
C ILE A 86 -9.26 8.35 -9.12
N TYR A 87 -8.45 8.22 -8.07
CA TYR A 87 -6.99 8.18 -8.19
C TYR A 87 -6.38 6.78 -8.17
N GLY A 88 -7.14 5.77 -7.74
CA GLY A 88 -6.64 4.41 -7.59
C GLY A 88 -6.60 3.59 -8.88
N THR A 89 -5.80 2.52 -8.82
CA THR A 89 -5.61 1.55 -9.90
C THR A 89 -6.70 0.47 -9.92
N ALA A 90 -7.01 -0.16 -8.78
CA ALA A 90 -8.07 -1.19 -8.66
C ALA A 90 -9.40 -0.60 -8.19
N LYS A 91 -10.06 0.13 -9.09
CA LYS A 91 -11.26 0.95 -8.79
C LYS A 91 -12.49 0.19 -8.26
N LYS A 92 -12.49 -1.15 -8.29
CA LYS A 92 -13.57 -2.01 -7.77
C LYS A 92 -13.11 -3.02 -6.72
N ALA A 93 -11.84 -3.01 -6.30
CA ALA A 93 -11.33 -3.90 -5.25
C ALA A 93 -11.90 -3.57 -3.88
N ASN A 94 -11.92 -4.52 -2.95
CA ASN A 94 -12.21 -4.21 -1.56
C ASN A 94 -10.95 -3.62 -0.90
N ILE A 95 -11.12 -2.63 -0.03
CA ILE A 95 -10.03 -1.99 0.73
C ILE A 95 -10.26 -2.24 2.21
N HIS A 96 -9.24 -2.83 2.84
CA HIS A 96 -9.24 -3.23 4.24
C HIS A 96 -8.02 -2.62 4.94
N MET A 97 -8.21 -1.50 5.63
CA MET A 97 -7.16 -0.86 6.42
C MET A 97 -7.03 -1.52 7.79
N ILE A 98 -5.80 -1.81 8.19
CA ILE A 98 -5.41 -2.12 9.56
C ILE A 98 -4.61 -0.92 10.07
N ALA A 99 -5.23 -0.11 10.92
CA ALA A 99 -4.57 1.04 11.50
C ALA A 99 -3.51 0.60 12.52
N ILE A 100 -2.31 1.17 12.45
CA ILE A 100 -1.24 0.95 13.43
C ILE A 100 -0.76 2.26 14.04
N ASP A 101 -0.32 2.20 15.29
CA ASP A 101 0.31 3.33 16.01
C ASP A 101 1.83 3.40 15.81
N PHE A 102 2.39 2.50 14.98
CA PHE A 102 3.83 2.34 14.74
C PHE A 102 4.66 2.05 16.01
N SER A 103 4.01 1.69 17.12
CA SER A 103 4.69 1.16 18.29
C SER A 103 5.27 -0.22 18.00
N GLY A 104 6.24 -0.64 18.82
CA GLY A 104 6.86 -1.95 18.69
C GLY A 104 5.82 -3.08 18.68
N GLY A 105 5.74 -3.81 17.58
CA GLY A 105 4.85 -4.96 17.41
C GLY A 105 3.42 -4.65 16.93
N SER A 106 3.07 -3.39 16.68
CA SER A 106 1.78 -3.02 16.06
C SER A 106 1.62 -3.64 14.65
N SER A 107 2.67 -3.62 13.83
CA SER A 107 2.73 -4.29 12.52
C SER A 107 2.49 -5.79 12.62
N LEU A 108 3.14 -6.47 13.58
CA LEU A 108 2.99 -7.91 13.82
C LEU A 108 1.53 -8.31 14.13
N LYS A 109 0.85 -7.52 14.97
CA LYS A 109 -0.57 -7.72 15.29
C LYS A 109 -1.45 -7.55 14.04
N GLY A 110 -1.15 -6.56 13.21
CA GLY A 110 -1.86 -6.37 11.94
C GLY A 110 -1.63 -7.49 10.94
N PHE A 111 -0.39 -8.01 10.83
CA PHE A 111 -0.09 -9.15 9.98
C PHE A 111 -0.80 -10.42 10.45
N ASP A 112 -0.87 -10.65 11.76
CA ASP A 112 -1.61 -11.77 12.36
C ASP A 112 -3.11 -11.69 12.06
N TYR A 113 -3.70 -10.49 12.14
CA TYR A 113 -5.09 -10.27 11.73
C TYR A 113 -5.32 -10.66 10.26
N ILE A 114 -4.46 -10.18 9.36
CA ILE A 114 -4.59 -10.48 7.92
C ILE A 114 -4.44 -11.99 7.68
N ALA A 115 -3.43 -12.64 8.26
CA ALA A 115 -3.19 -14.07 8.09
C ALA A 115 -4.38 -14.94 8.54
N THR A 116 -5.18 -14.46 9.49
CA THR A 116 -6.35 -15.19 10.04
C THR A 116 -7.69 -14.82 9.38
N HIS A 117 -7.81 -13.63 8.77
CA HIS A 117 -9.07 -13.12 8.22
C HIS A 117 -9.11 -13.04 6.69
N ALA A 118 -7.94 -13.04 6.03
CA ALA A 118 -7.86 -12.92 4.59
C ALA A 118 -8.52 -14.12 3.88
N LYS A 119 -9.23 -13.84 2.78
CA LYS A 119 -9.76 -14.88 1.91
C LYS A 119 -8.62 -15.45 1.06
N PRO A 120 -8.34 -16.76 1.13
CA PRO A 120 -7.26 -17.35 0.34
C PRO A 120 -7.41 -17.08 -1.16
N ASN A 121 -6.29 -16.73 -1.81
CA ASN A 121 -6.20 -16.44 -3.24
C ASN A 121 -7.05 -15.25 -3.74
N LYS A 122 -7.60 -14.45 -2.82
CA LYS A 122 -8.28 -13.19 -3.11
C LYS A 122 -7.72 -12.05 -2.27
N CYS A 123 -6.45 -12.16 -1.90
CA CYS A 123 -5.79 -11.28 -0.97
C CYS A 123 -4.53 -10.67 -1.59
N VAL A 124 -4.46 -9.35 -1.58
CA VAL A 124 -3.23 -8.58 -1.84
C VAL A 124 -2.95 -7.76 -0.59
N VAL A 125 -1.71 -7.74 -0.11
CA VAL A 125 -1.31 -6.94 1.06
C VAL A 125 -0.32 -5.89 0.61
N SER A 126 -0.67 -4.61 0.75
CA SER A 126 0.21 -3.48 0.46
C SER A 126 0.87 -2.98 1.74
N LEU A 127 2.19 -3.12 1.82
CA LEU A 127 3.01 -2.72 2.97
C LEU A 127 3.87 -1.50 2.61
N SER A 128 3.36 -0.33 2.97
CA SER A 128 4.04 0.96 2.78
C SER A 128 4.72 1.46 4.06
N ILE A 129 5.18 0.53 4.88
CA ILE A 129 5.83 0.79 6.17
C ILE A 129 7.30 0.36 6.12
N GLY A 130 8.16 1.13 6.74
CA GLY A 130 9.54 0.71 7.00
C GLY A 130 9.60 -0.08 8.29
N SER A 131 10.24 -1.24 8.26
CA SER A 131 10.75 -1.88 9.47
C SER A 131 12.13 -1.31 9.78
N GLY A 132 12.51 -1.31 11.06
CA GLY A 132 13.90 -1.09 11.46
C GLY A 132 14.78 -2.29 11.08
N SER A 133 15.68 -2.67 11.97
CA SER A 133 16.52 -3.86 11.80
C SER A 133 15.70 -5.14 11.58
N TYR A 134 16.34 -6.16 11.01
CA TYR A 134 15.75 -7.49 10.83
C TYR A 134 15.00 -8.00 12.07
N SER A 135 13.78 -8.50 11.85
CA SER A 135 12.97 -9.17 12.84
C SER A 135 12.50 -10.53 12.34
N LYS A 136 12.93 -11.61 13.01
CA LYS A 136 12.47 -12.96 12.67
C LYS A 136 10.95 -13.11 12.84
N ALA A 137 10.39 -12.43 13.84
CA ALA A 137 8.95 -12.43 14.08
C ALA A 137 8.18 -11.77 12.93
N GLU A 138 8.72 -10.70 12.33
CA GLU A 138 8.11 -10.08 11.16
C GLU A 138 8.19 -11.02 9.95
N GLU A 139 9.36 -11.61 9.68
CA GLU A 139 9.52 -12.59 8.60
C GLU A 139 8.54 -13.76 8.74
N ASP A 140 8.38 -14.32 9.94
CA ASP A 140 7.45 -15.43 10.19
C ASP A 140 6.00 -15.02 9.93
N LYS A 141 5.60 -13.80 10.30
CA LYS A 141 4.25 -13.28 10.01
C LYS A 141 4.02 -12.98 8.53
N LEU A 142 5.03 -12.48 7.82
CA LEU A 142 4.96 -12.33 6.36
C LEU A 142 4.80 -13.70 5.68
N GLU A 143 5.53 -14.71 6.13
CA GLU A 143 5.43 -16.09 5.64
C GLU A 143 4.04 -16.70 5.90
N GLU A 144 3.44 -16.43 7.07
CA GLU A 144 2.08 -16.86 7.39
C GLU A 144 1.05 -16.26 6.42
N MET A 145 1.16 -14.96 6.09
CA MET A 145 0.28 -14.32 5.10
C MET A 145 0.44 -14.94 3.69
N VAL A 146 1.67 -15.23 3.26
CA VAL A 146 1.90 -15.92 1.98
C VAL A 146 1.27 -17.31 1.99
N LYS A 147 1.42 -18.07 3.09
CA LYS A 147 0.77 -19.39 3.26
C LYS A 147 -0.76 -19.32 3.29
N ALA A 148 -1.32 -18.22 3.78
CA ALA A 148 -2.75 -17.94 3.71
C ALA A 148 -3.24 -17.62 2.28
N GLY A 149 -2.33 -17.51 1.30
CA GLY A 149 -2.65 -17.25 -0.10
C GLY A 149 -2.74 -15.77 -0.46
N CYS A 150 -2.08 -14.90 0.30
CA CYS A 150 -1.92 -13.48 -0.01
C CYS A 150 -0.70 -13.22 -0.89
N ILE A 151 -0.82 -12.25 -1.81
CA ILE A 151 0.32 -11.65 -2.52
C ILE A 151 0.77 -10.42 -1.74
N LEU A 152 2.05 -10.34 -1.37
CA LEU A 152 2.60 -9.21 -0.65
C LEU A 152 3.27 -8.23 -1.62
N VAL A 153 2.98 -6.94 -1.46
CA VAL A 153 3.58 -5.84 -2.23
C VAL A 153 4.13 -4.82 -1.25
N THR A 154 5.41 -4.49 -1.32
CA THR A 154 6.10 -3.63 -0.34
C THR A 154 6.78 -2.45 -1.02
N ALA A 155 6.86 -1.34 -0.30
CA ALA A 155 7.70 -0.22 -0.70
C ALA A 155 9.19 -0.54 -0.50
N ALA A 156 10.04 -0.20 -1.48
CA ALA A 156 11.48 -0.42 -1.38
C ALA A 156 12.17 0.46 -0.30
N GLY A 157 11.57 1.60 0.04
CA GLY A 157 12.10 2.58 0.98
C GLY A 157 12.72 3.80 0.31
N ASN A 158 12.90 4.87 1.10
CA ASN A 158 13.27 6.21 0.62
C ASN A 158 14.65 6.69 1.13
N GLY A 159 15.64 5.79 1.21
CA GLY A 159 16.97 6.08 1.78
C GLY A 159 18.10 6.27 0.76
N ASN A 160 17.84 6.11 -0.55
CA ASN A 160 18.88 5.98 -1.59
C ASN A 160 19.97 4.96 -1.23
N MET A 161 19.55 3.83 -0.66
CA MET A 161 20.43 2.74 -0.24
C MET A 161 20.15 1.50 -1.07
N ASN A 162 21.12 0.59 -1.10
CA ASN A 162 20.89 -0.76 -1.60
C ASN A 162 19.95 -1.46 -0.61
N GLY A 163 18.71 -1.75 -0.99
CA GLY A 163 17.71 -2.36 -0.10
C GLY A 163 17.95 -3.85 0.16
N CYS A 164 19.01 -4.40 -0.43
CA CYS A 164 19.20 -5.82 -0.63
C CYS A 164 20.35 -6.39 0.20
N GLU A 165 20.65 -5.69 1.29
CA GLU A 165 21.68 -6.08 2.25
C GLU A 165 21.40 -7.47 2.83
N LEU A 166 22.45 -8.09 3.37
CA LEU A 166 22.31 -9.40 4.00
C LEU A 166 21.61 -9.28 5.37
N PRO A 167 20.83 -10.30 5.78
CA PRO A 167 20.30 -10.36 7.15
C PRO A 167 21.44 -10.17 8.17
N GLY A 168 21.32 -9.16 9.03
CA GLY A 168 22.32 -8.80 10.04
C GLY A 168 23.20 -7.59 9.69
N SER A 169 23.05 -7.00 8.49
CA SER A 169 23.58 -5.65 8.21
C SER A 169 22.76 -4.59 8.94
N ASP A 170 23.40 -3.51 9.40
CA ASP A 170 22.71 -2.34 9.97
C ASP A 170 21.77 -1.68 8.94
N ASP A 171 22.07 -1.86 7.66
CA ASP A 171 21.31 -1.35 6.52
C ASP A 171 20.24 -2.34 6.02
N PHE A 172 20.03 -3.47 6.70
CA PHE A 172 19.01 -4.45 6.34
C PHE A 172 17.61 -3.97 6.73
N ASN A 173 16.70 -3.89 5.76
CA ASN A 173 15.30 -3.54 5.99
C ASN A 173 14.42 -4.80 5.82
N ALA A 174 13.76 -5.23 6.90
CA ALA A 174 13.13 -6.54 6.99
C ALA A 174 11.99 -6.79 6.00
N ILE A 175 11.13 -5.79 5.77
CA ILE A 175 9.98 -5.93 4.87
C ILE A 175 10.40 -6.01 3.39
N PRO A 176 11.12 -5.03 2.81
CA PRO A 176 11.61 -5.15 1.43
C PRO A 176 12.73 -6.20 1.28
N GLY A 177 13.38 -6.61 2.36
CA GLY A 177 14.33 -7.72 2.36
C GLY A 177 13.66 -9.11 2.21
N PHE A 178 12.35 -9.21 2.44
CA PHE A 178 11.60 -10.46 2.34
C PHE A 178 11.37 -10.86 0.87
N ARG A 179 12.21 -11.78 0.38
CA ARG A 179 12.29 -12.20 -1.03
C ARG A 179 11.06 -12.94 -1.61
N LYS A 180 9.99 -13.10 -0.83
CA LYS A 180 8.69 -13.64 -1.30
C LYS A 180 7.62 -12.55 -1.47
N SER A 181 8.02 -11.28 -1.41
CA SER A 181 7.17 -10.14 -1.72
C SER A 181 7.57 -9.48 -3.04
N ILE A 182 6.67 -8.69 -3.61
CA ILE A 182 6.97 -7.81 -4.74
C ILE A 182 7.43 -6.47 -4.16
N VAL A 183 8.70 -6.16 -4.32
CA VAL A 183 9.31 -4.94 -3.78
C VAL A 183 9.32 -3.85 -4.85
N VAL A 184 8.76 -2.69 -4.51
CA VAL A 184 8.46 -1.63 -5.47
C VAL A 184 9.31 -0.38 -5.21
N GLY A 185 10.18 -0.07 -6.17
CA GLY A 185 10.93 1.18 -6.22
C GLY A 185 10.13 2.33 -6.84
N GLY A 186 10.61 3.54 -6.62
CA GLY A 186 9.98 4.77 -7.12
C GLY A 186 10.66 5.31 -8.38
N VAL A 187 9.87 5.58 -9.41
CA VAL A 187 10.31 6.35 -10.59
C VAL A 187 9.59 7.69 -10.67
N SER A 188 10.27 8.69 -11.21
CA SER A 188 9.65 9.98 -11.49
C SER A 188 8.56 9.78 -12.56
N PRO A 189 7.39 10.41 -12.43
CA PRO A 189 6.40 10.41 -13.51
C PRO A 189 6.84 11.27 -14.71
N LYS A 190 7.93 12.04 -14.58
CA LYS A 190 8.46 12.89 -15.65
C LYS A 190 9.38 12.07 -16.54
N LEU A 191 9.11 12.12 -17.85
CA LEU A 191 10.01 11.60 -18.87
C LEU A 191 11.22 12.54 -18.98
N TYR A 192 12.44 11.98 -18.91
CA TYR A 192 13.66 12.74 -19.17
C TYR A 192 14.35 12.13 -20.39
N GLY A 193 14.36 12.82 -21.53
CA GLY A 193 14.91 12.23 -22.76
C GLY A 193 14.07 11.03 -23.23
N ASP A 194 14.66 9.83 -23.20
CA ASP A 194 14.08 8.60 -23.74
C ASP A 194 13.43 7.67 -22.70
N GLY A 195 13.39 8.05 -21.42
CA GLY A 195 12.85 7.16 -20.40
C GLY A 195 12.40 7.79 -19.08
N TYR A 196 11.98 6.91 -18.18
CA TYR A 196 11.71 7.19 -16.77
C TYR A 196 12.94 6.85 -15.94
N TYR A 197 13.14 7.57 -14.84
CA TYR A 197 14.31 7.42 -13.98
C TYR A 197 13.88 7.17 -12.55
N ARG A 198 14.63 6.30 -11.87
CA ARG A 198 14.53 6.12 -10.42
C ARG A 198 14.71 7.48 -9.74
N VAL A 199 13.81 7.85 -8.84
CA VAL A 199 13.99 9.08 -8.05
C VAL A 199 15.15 8.92 -7.07
N HIS A 200 15.87 10.01 -6.80
CA HIS A 200 17.13 9.94 -6.07
C HIS A 200 17.00 9.25 -4.71
N ASN A 201 15.85 9.36 -4.04
CA ASN A 201 15.63 8.82 -2.71
C ASN A 201 15.12 7.38 -2.71
N SER A 202 14.61 6.84 -3.82
CA SER A 202 14.17 5.44 -3.87
C SER A 202 15.35 4.51 -3.58
N ASN A 203 15.15 3.48 -2.76
CA ASN A 203 16.11 2.39 -2.64
C ASN A 203 16.25 1.63 -3.96
N TYR A 204 17.35 0.88 -4.10
CA TYR A 204 17.73 0.16 -5.32
C TYR A 204 18.38 -1.20 -4.98
N GLY A 205 18.73 -1.96 -6.02
CA GLY A 205 19.43 -3.25 -5.93
C GLY A 205 18.55 -4.43 -6.34
N ASP A 206 19.11 -5.64 -6.32
CA ASP A 206 18.52 -6.88 -6.86
C ASP A 206 17.31 -7.43 -6.08
N CYS A 207 16.87 -6.74 -5.04
CA CYS A 207 15.64 -7.00 -4.28
C CYS A 207 14.47 -6.18 -4.77
N VAL A 208 14.71 -5.10 -5.52
CA VAL A 208 13.65 -4.33 -6.13
C VAL A 208 13.21 -5.05 -7.39
N ASP A 209 11.99 -5.59 -7.38
CA ASP A 209 11.44 -6.35 -8.50
C ASP A 209 10.93 -5.44 -9.62
N ILE A 210 10.32 -4.31 -9.26
CA ILE A 210 9.68 -3.40 -10.21
C ILE A 210 9.71 -1.96 -9.71
N PHE A 211 9.52 -1.01 -10.63
CA PHE A 211 9.35 0.40 -10.32
C PHE A 211 7.96 0.89 -10.72
N ALA A 212 7.40 1.81 -9.95
CA ALA A 212 6.14 2.47 -10.24
C ALA A 212 6.23 4.00 -9.94
N PRO A 213 5.29 4.81 -10.47
CA PRO A 213 5.29 6.26 -10.23
C PRO A 213 5.33 6.60 -8.74
N VAL A 214 6.14 7.59 -8.39
CA VAL A 214 6.40 7.97 -6.99
C VAL A 214 5.60 9.18 -6.53
N GLU A 215 5.21 10.07 -7.46
CA GLU A 215 4.45 11.29 -7.18
C GLU A 215 2.98 11.06 -7.56
N VAL A 216 2.07 11.35 -6.63
CA VAL A 216 0.64 11.05 -6.78
C VAL A 216 -0.23 12.18 -6.23
N VAL A 217 -1.49 12.21 -6.66
CA VAL A 217 -2.54 13.08 -6.13
C VAL A 217 -3.53 12.23 -5.34
N PHE A 218 -3.96 12.68 -4.17
CA PHE A 218 -4.83 11.91 -3.27
C PHE A 218 -5.75 12.83 -2.45
N PRO A 219 -6.76 12.27 -1.74
CA PRO A 219 -7.69 13.04 -0.90
C PRO A 219 -7.00 13.87 0.19
N ASP A 220 -7.42 15.14 0.32
CA ASP A 220 -6.94 16.09 1.32
C ASP A 220 -8.04 16.44 2.32
N PHE A 221 -8.07 15.69 3.43
CA PHE A 221 -9.04 15.88 4.50
C PHE A 221 -8.79 17.12 5.36
N SER A 222 -7.62 17.76 5.28
CA SER A 222 -7.32 18.98 6.06
C SER A 222 -8.21 20.17 5.70
N LYS A 223 -8.85 20.11 4.52
CA LYS A 223 -9.73 21.16 3.99
C LYS A 223 -11.20 20.95 4.30
N GLY A 224 -11.59 19.83 4.94
CA GLY A 224 -12.98 19.53 5.30
C GLY A 224 -13.93 19.39 4.09
N SER A 225 -13.40 19.06 2.92
CA SER A 225 -14.17 18.90 1.68
C SER A 225 -14.03 17.48 1.12
N ARG A 226 -15.13 16.96 0.58
CA ARG A 226 -15.21 15.61 -0.02
C ARG A 226 -14.51 15.46 -1.38
N SER A 227 -14.03 16.56 -1.96
CA SER A 227 -13.34 16.59 -3.26
C SER A 227 -11.98 17.29 -3.22
N ALA A 228 -11.56 17.73 -2.02
CA ALA A 228 -10.26 18.34 -1.83
C ALA A 228 -9.16 17.31 -2.05
N HIS A 229 -8.11 17.71 -2.77
CA HIS A 229 -6.97 16.85 -3.06
C HIS A 229 -5.66 17.61 -2.87
N THR A 230 -4.59 16.84 -2.68
CA THR A 230 -3.22 17.33 -2.58
C THR A 230 -2.27 16.33 -3.22
N ALA A 231 -0.98 16.66 -3.31
CA ALA A 231 0.04 15.80 -3.87
C ALA A 231 1.08 15.40 -2.83
N THR A 232 1.65 14.21 -2.99
CA THR A 232 2.76 13.71 -2.18
C THR A 232 3.64 12.80 -3.04
N GLY A 233 4.77 12.36 -2.48
CA GLY A 233 5.55 11.33 -3.13
C GLY A 233 6.45 10.51 -2.20
N GLY A 234 6.67 9.27 -2.61
CA GLY A 234 7.54 8.29 -1.96
C GLY A 234 7.27 6.88 -2.49
N THR A 235 8.17 5.93 -2.24
CA THR A 235 7.93 4.52 -2.61
C THR A 235 6.68 3.95 -1.95
N SER A 236 6.23 4.56 -0.85
CA SER A 236 4.94 4.28 -0.20
C SER A 236 3.73 4.58 -1.09
N CYS A 237 3.87 5.44 -2.10
CA CYS A 237 2.85 5.67 -3.13
C CYS A 237 2.97 4.66 -4.28
N SER A 238 4.19 4.23 -4.60
CA SER A 238 4.48 3.28 -5.68
C SER A 238 3.99 1.86 -5.38
N ALA A 239 4.22 1.36 -4.16
CA ALA A 239 3.77 0.03 -3.74
C ALA A 239 2.24 -0.20 -3.89
N PRO A 240 1.36 0.68 -3.38
CA PRO A 240 -0.09 0.49 -3.52
C PRO A 240 -0.57 0.60 -4.97
N ILE A 241 0.09 1.38 -5.84
CA ILE A 241 -0.19 1.36 -7.29
C ILE A 241 -0.01 -0.05 -7.85
N VAL A 242 1.12 -0.70 -7.52
CA VAL A 242 1.39 -2.08 -7.97
C VAL A 242 0.43 -3.07 -7.31
N ALA A 243 0.09 -2.90 -6.03
CA ALA A 243 -0.89 -3.75 -5.35
C ALA A 243 -2.26 -3.72 -6.05
N GLY A 244 -2.72 -2.54 -6.48
CA GLY A 244 -3.95 -2.45 -7.24
C GLY A 244 -3.82 -3.04 -8.65
N VAL A 245 -2.68 -2.88 -9.35
CA VAL A 245 -2.43 -3.59 -10.61
C VAL A 245 -2.52 -5.11 -10.42
N VAL A 246 -1.89 -5.66 -9.39
CA VAL A 246 -2.00 -7.10 -9.03
C VAL A 246 -3.46 -7.48 -8.82
N ALA A 247 -4.22 -6.69 -8.08
CA ALA A 247 -5.65 -6.95 -7.86
C ALA A 247 -6.46 -6.91 -9.17
N THR A 248 -6.14 -6.00 -10.11
CA THR A 248 -6.81 -5.98 -11.42
C THR A 248 -6.56 -7.27 -12.19
N ILE A 249 -5.32 -7.76 -12.21
CA ILE A 249 -4.94 -9.02 -12.87
C ILE A 249 -5.65 -10.22 -12.21
N MET A 250 -5.71 -10.27 -10.88
CA MET A 250 -6.38 -11.36 -10.15
C MET A 250 -7.90 -11.40 -10.36
N SER A 251 -8.51 -10.29 -10.80
CA SER A 251 -9.96 -10.16 -10.99
C SER A 251 -10.43 -10.44 -12.41
N GLU A 252 -9.51 -10.76 -13.32
CA GLU A 252 -9.80 -11.22 -14.69
C GLU A 252 -9.90 -12.75 -14.77
#